data_AF-A0A7Y3L3I4-F1
#
_entry.id   AF-A0A7Y3L3I4-F1
#
_cell.length_a   1.000
_cell.length_b   1.000
_cell.length_c   1.000
_cell.angle_alpha   90.00
_cell.angle_beta   90.00
_cell.angle_gamma   90.00
#
_symmetry.space_group_name_H-M   'P 1'
#
loop_
_entity.id
_entity.type
_entity.pdbx_description
1 polymer ?
#
loop_
_entity_poly.entity_id
_entity_poly.type
_entity_poly.pdbx_seq_one_letter_code
_entity_poly.pdbx_strand_id
1 'polypeptide(L)'
;MRAEEKATLLVPNFCLAECSKAFAAIIQAQTNSAEKAATEYDATVEKMLDFVSSSRQGLIQSHELAREHLIGVEDIFKAQWSMKPRGGEGLSGLDGLVLAMGRGLMKAHGSERVRVVTGDRWMAEVCKRNPGLLPPAVYIYKDPIPDG
;
A
#
# COMPACT_ATOMS: atom_id res chain seq x y z
N MET A 1 -26.08 -3.80 -21.95
CA MET A 1 -24.81 -3.13 -21.59
C MET A 1 -24.61 -3.29 -20.10
N ARG A 2 -23.56 -4.00 -19.65
CA ARG A 2 -23.18 -3.97 -18.24
C ARG A 2 -22.49 -2.63 -18.00
N ALA A 3 -22.92 -1.87 -16.99
CA ALA A 3 -22.19 -0.68 -16.58
C ALA A 3 -20.74 -1.09 -16.30
N GLU A 4 -19.76 -0.37 -16.87
CA GLU A 4 -18.36 -0.58 -16.52
C GLU A 4 -18.21 -0.31 -15.03
N GLU A 5 -18.07 -1.37 -14.24
CA GLU A 5 -17.75 -1.25 -12.82
C GLU A 5 -16.37 -0.60 -12.73
N LYS A 6 -16.33 0.65 -12.24
CA LYS A 6 -15.07 1.35 -12.01
C LYS A 6 -14.29 0.62 -10.93
N ALA A 7 -13.03 0.29 -11.20
CA ALA A 7 -12.14 -0.25 -10.18
C ALA A 7 -11.92 0.80 -9.07
N THR A 8 -12.08 0.39 -7.82
CA THR A 8 -11.83 1.22 -6.64
C THR A 8 -10.48 0.86 -6.02
N LEU A 9 -9.66 1.86 -5.73
CA LEU A 9 -8.41 1.70 -5.01
C LEU A 9 -8.68 1.87 -3.51
N LEU A 10 -8.64 0.76 -2.79
CA LEU A 10 -8.75 0.75 -1.34
C LEU A 10 -7.35 0.87 -0.74
N VAL A 11 -7.13 1.92 0.06
CA VAL A 11 -5.83 2.24 0.64
C VAL A 11 -5.95 2.25 2.15
N PRO A 12 -5.21 1.39 2.88
CA PRO A 12 -5.16 1.47 4.35
C PRO A 12 -4.76 2.88 4.79
N ASN A 13 -5.41 3.40 5.82
CA ASN A 13 -5.11 4.74 6.35
C ASN A 13 -3.61 4.93 6.71
N PHE A 14 -2.93 3.90 7.22
CA PHE A 14 -1.50 3.97 7.53
C PHE A 14 -0.61 4.16 6.29
N CYS A 15 -1.04 3.72 5.10
CA CYS A 15 -0.27 3.94 3.87
C CYS A 15 -0.16 5.43 3.53
N LEU A 16 -1.17 6.23 3.88
CA LEU A 16 -1.09 7.69 3.76
C LEU A 16 0.00 8.25 4.68
N ALA A 17 0.12 7.72 5.90
CA ALA A 17 1.18 8.12 6.83
C ALA A 17 2.59 7.72 6.31
N GLU A 18 2.74 6.53 5.74
CA GLU A 18 4.00 6.09 5.11
C GLU A 18 4.37 6.97 3.90
N CYS A 19 3.40 7.36 3.07
CA CYS A 19 3.62 8.35 2.01
C CYS A 19 4.11 9.68 2.59
N SER A 20 3.42 10.20 3.61
CA SER A 20 3.79 11.45 4.29
C SER A 20 5.22 11.43 4.81
N LYS A 21 5.61 10.32 5.46
CA LYS A 21 6.97 10.11 5.96
C LYS A 21 8.02 10.12 4.85
N ALA A 22 7.73 9.49 3.70
CA ALA A 22 8.63 9.48 2.56
C ALA A 22 8.83 10.89 1.98
N PHE A 23 7.77 11.69 1.86
CA PHE A 23 7.88 13.09 1.42
C PHE A 23 8.69 13.94 2.40
N ALA A 24 8.44 13.81 3.70
CA ALA A 24 9.22 14.51 4.71
C ALA A 24 10.73 14.20 4.59
N ALA A 25 11.09 12.93 4.37
CA ALA A 25 12.49 12.53 4.22
C ALA A 25 13.14 13.12 2.96
N ILE A 26 12.43 13.16 1.83
CA ILE A 26 12.93 13.76 0.58
C ILE A 26 13.17 15.25 0.76
N ILE A 27 12.20 15.98 1.31
CA ILE A 27 12.28 17.43 1.52
C ILE A 27 13.41 17.78 2.49
N GLN A 28 13.56 17.01 3.57
CA GLN A 28 14.67 17.17 4.51
C GLN A 28 16.03 16.94 3.85
N ALA A 29 16.14 15.97 2.94
CA ALA A 29 17.38 15.71 2.20
C ALA A 29 17.72 16.83 1.20
N GLN A 30 16.71 17.54 0.69
CA GLN A 30 16.88 18.62 -0.29
C GLN A 30 17.07 20.00 0.34
N THR A 31 16.78 20.16 1.63
CA THR A 31 16.71 21.47 2.30
C THR A 31 17.65 21.59 3.50
N ASN A 32 18.50 22.61 3.51
CA ASN A 32 19.45 22.88 4.61
C ASN A 32 18.85 23.69 5.78
N SER A 33 17.56 23.98 5.77
CA SER A 33 16.85 24.78 6.78
C SER A 33 15.57 24.08 7.20
N ALA A 34 15.40 23.89 8.51
CA ALA A 34 14.21 23.25 9.08
C ALA A 34 12.92 24.03 8.78
N GLU A 35 12.99 25.37 8.79
CA GLU A 35 11.84 26.26 8.52
C GLU A 35 11.39 26.17 7.06
N LYS A 36 12.35 26.12 6.13
CA LYS A 36 12.06 25.91 4.70
C LYS A 36 11.49 24.51 4.47
N ALA A 37 12.09 23.49 5.08
CA ALA A 37 11.61 22.10 4.96
C ALA A 37 10.16 21.95 5.47
N ALA A 38 9.81 22.60 6.58
CA ALA A 38 8.44 22.60 7.10
C ALA A 38 7.46 23.25 6.12
N THR A 39 7.81 24.43 5.58
CA THR A 39 6.96 25.16 4.62
C THR A 39 6.75 24.37 3.33
N GLU A 40 7.81 23.75 2.80
CA GLU A 40 7.71 22.92 1.59
C GLU A 40 6.93 21.63 1.81
N TYR A 41 7.06 21.02 2.99
CA TYR A 41 6.30 19.85 3.38
C TYR A 41 4.80 20.16 3.44
N ASP A 42 4.40 21.23 4.12
CA ASP A 42 3.00 21.64 4.23
C ASP A 42 2.39 21.90 2.84
N ALA A 43 3.11 22.64 1.98
CA ALA A 43 2.68 22.90 0.60
C ALA A 43 2.56 21.62 -0.25
N THR A 44 3.38 20.60 0.02
CA THR A 44 3.33 19.30 -0.68
C THR A 44 2.14 18.47 -0.21
N VAL A 45 1.89 18.41 1.10
CA VAL A 45 0.75 17.69 1.69
C VAL A 45 -0.57 18.27 1.20
N GLU A 46 -0.71 19.60 1.17
CA GLU A 46 -1.92 20.26 0.63
C GLU A 46 -2.19 19.87 -0.82
N LYS A 47 -1.17 19.93 -1.70
CA LYS A 47 -1.30 19.52 -3.10
C LYS A 47 -1.70 18.06 -3.26
N MET A 48 -1.18 17.18 -2.40
CA MET A 48 -1.57 15.76 -2.38
C MET A 48 -3.03 15.57 -1.98
N LEU A 49 -3.46 16.24 -0.91
CA LEU A 49 -4.85 16.17 -0.43
C LEU A 49 -5.81 16.71 -1.49
N ASP A 50 -5.45 17.80 -2.16
CA ASP A 50 -6.20 18.34 -3.27
C ASP A 50 -6.29 17.35 -4.44
N PHE A 51 -5.18 16.72 -4.82
CA PHE A 51 -5.18 15.72 -5.90
C PHE A 51 -6.07 14.51 -5.57
N VAL A 52 -6.00 14.01 -4.34
CA VAL A 52 -6.81 12.87 -3.87
C VAL A 52 -8.29 13.26 -3.78
N SER A 53 -8.61 14.44 -3.26
CA SER A 53 -9.98 14.90 -2.99
C SER A 53 -10.73 15.39 -4.24
N SER A 54 -10.08 16.19 -5.08
CA SER A 54 -10.73 16.87 -6.22
C SER A 54 -10.63 16.09 -7.53
N SER A 55 -9.46 15.51 -7.83
CA SER A 55 -9.16 14.92 -9.15
C SER A 55 -9.43 13.41 -9.20
N ARG A 56 -9.46 12.75 -8.04
CA ARG A 56 -9.65 11.30 -7.91
C ARG A 56 -10.81 10.93 -6.97
N GLN A 57 -11.78 11.84 -6.83
CA GLN A 57 -12.93 11.65 -5.95
C GLN A 57 -13.63 10.30 -6.23
N GLY A 58 -13.71 9.46 -5.21
CA GLY A 58 -14.32 8.12 -5.28
C GLY A 58 -13.45 7.03 -5.92
N LEU A 59 -12.28 7.36 -6.50
CA LEU A 59 -11.32 6.37 -7.00
C LEU A 59 -10.46 5.81 -5.86
N ILE A 60 -9.98 6.68 -4.97
CA ILE A 60 -9.20 6.29 -3.79
C ILE A 60 -10.12 6.35 -2.59
N GLN A 61 -10.25 5.21 -1.90
CA GLN A 61 -11.04 5.09 -0.68
C GLN A 61 -10.12 4.66 0.45
N SER A 62 -10.08 5.47 1.51
CA SER A 62 -9.38 5.09 2.73
C SER A 62 -10.09 3.90 3.38
N HIS A 63 -9.33 2.91 3.80
CA HIS A 63 -9.83 1.74 4.50
C HIS A 63 -9.27 1.71 5.93
N GLU A 64 -10.16 1.63 6.91
CA GLU A 64 -9.78 1.47 8.30
C GLU A 64 -9.53 0.00 8.62
N LEU A 65 -8.40 -0.27 9.27
CA LEU A 65 -8.08 -1.63 9.68
C LEU A 65 -8.91 -2.06 10.89
N ALA A 66 -9.65 -3.15 10.74
CA ALA A 66 -10.30 -3.85 11.84
C ALA A 66 -9.34 -4.78 12.60
N ARG A 67 -9.71 -5.15 13.83
CA ARG A 67 -8.96 -6.08 14.70
C ARG A 67 -8.71 -7.44 14.03
N GLU A 68 -9.63 -7.91 13.21
CA GLU A 68 -9.49 -9.17 12.47
C GLU A 68 -8.29 -9.17 11.51
N HIS A 69 -7.89 -8.01 10.99
CA HIS A 69 -6.70 -7.90 10.15
C HIS A 69 -5.42 -8.20 10.96
N LEU A 70 -5.37 -7.81 12.24
CA LEU A 70 -4.23 -8.13 13.12
C LEU A 70 -4.12 -9.64 13.39
N ILE A 71 -5.26 -10.34 13.47
CA ILE A 71 -5.26 -11.80 13.62
C ILE A 71 -4.82 -12.45 12.30
N GLY A 72 -5.30 -11.95 11.16
CA GLY A 72 -4.97 -12.49 9.84
C GLY A 72 -3.49 -12.40 9.48
N VAL A 73 -2.75 -11.46 10.07
CA VAL A 73 -1.31 -11.27 9.88
C VAL A 73 -0.50 -12.50 10.29
N GLU A 74 -0.92 -13.24 11.33
CA GLU A 74 -0.19 -14.42 11.80
C GLU A 74 -0.13 -15.52 10.72
N ASP A 75 -1.25 -15.80 10.06
CA ASP A 75 -1.32 -16.77 8.97
C ASP A 75 -0.41 -16.39 7.80
N ILE A 76 -0.30 -15.09 7.53
CA ILE A 76 0.52 -14.53 6.45
C ILE A 76 2.00 -14.74 6.75
N PHE A 77 2.43 -14.45 7.99
CA PHE A 77 3.80 -14.68 8.40
C PHE A 77 4.16 -16.17 8.43
N LYS A 78 3.25 -17.05 8.86
CA LYS A 78 3.45 -18.50 8.76
C LYS A 78 3.63 -18.95 7.31
N ALA A 79 2.80 -18.44 6.40
CA ALA A 79 2.91 -18.73 4.97
C ALA A 79 4.25 -18.25 4.40
N GLN A 80 4.67 -17.02 4.73
CA GLN A 80 5.97 -16.48 4.32
C GLN A 80 7.13 -17.32 4.88
N TRP A 81 7.08 -17.72 6.15
CA TRP A 81 8.16 -18.50 6.77
C TRP A 81 8.37 -19.86 6.09
N SER A 82 7.29 -20.47 5.60
CA SER A 82 7.35 -21.71 4.82
C SER A 82 8.10 -21.58 3.49
N MET A 83 8.23 -20.35 2.96
CA MET A 83 8.90 -20.07 1.69
C MET A 83 10.44 -20.00 1.79
N LYS A 84 11.02 -20.08 3.00
CA LYS A 84 12.46 -19.85 3.29
C LYS A 84 12.93 -18.48 2.75
N PRO A 85 12.75 -17.39 3.51
CA PRO A 85 13.13 -16.04 3.08
C PRO A 85 14.57 -16.01 2.56
N ARG A 86 14.80 -15.51 1.35
CA ARG A 86 16.15 -15.32 0.83
C ARG A 86 16.70 -14.03 1.43
N GLY A 87 17.74 -14.13 2.26
CA GLY A 87 18.56 -12.99 2.70
C GLY A 87 17.78 -11.84 3.36
N GLY A 88 17.30 -12.01 4.59
CA GLY A 88 16.79 -10.90 5.42
C GLY A 88 15.51 -10.19 4.94
N GLU A 89 15.01 -10.51 3.76
CA GLU A 89 13.78 -9.94 3.19
C GLU A 89 12.55 -10.56 3.88
N GLY A 90 12.21 -9.99 5.03
CA GLY A 90 10.95 -10.25 5.75
C GLY A 90 9.84 -9.34 5.24
N LEU A 91 8.58 -9.80 5.22
CA LEU A 91 7.47 -8.84 5.20
C LEU A 91 7.54 -8.01 6.48
N SER A 92 7.27 -6.71 6.38
CA SER A 92 7.04 -5.89 7.57
C SER A 92 5.67 -6.18 8.17
N GLY A 93 5.43 -5.73 9.41
CA GLY A 93 4.10 -5.77 10.00
C GLY A 93 3.05 -5.02 9.16
N LEU A 94 3.46 -3.92 8.51
CA LEU A 94 2.60 -3.14 7.63
C LEU A 94 2.23 -3.89 6.36
N ASP A 95 3.19 -4.59 5.74
CA ASP A 95 2.91 -5.44 4.57
C ASP A 95 1.93 -6.56 4.92
N GLY A 96 2.11 -7.17 6.11
CA GLY A 96 1.18 -8.14 6.66
C GLY A 96 -0.23 -7.58 6.78
N LEU A 97 -0.40 -6.32 7.21
CA LEU A 97 -1.71 -5.68 7.34
C LEU A 97 -2.36 -5.41 5.98
N VAL A 98 -1.60 -4.98 4.97
CA VAL A 98 -2.13 -4.82 3.60
C VAL A 98 -2.64 -6.17 3.07
N LEU A 99 -1.85 -7.23 3.27
CA LEU A 99 -2.21 -8.58 2.83
C LEU A 99 -3.40 -9.15 3.60
N ALA A 100 -3.50 -8.86 4.90
CA ALA A 100 -4.63 -9.28 5.73
C ALA A 100 -5.94 -8.59 5.30
N MET A 101 -5.89 -7.28 5.01
CA MET A 101 -7.00 -6.55 4.40
C MET A 101 -7.38 -7.15 3.05
N GLY A 102 -6.41 -7.39 2.16
CA GLY A 102 -6.64 -8.01 0.86
C GLY A 102 -7.33 -9.38 0.98
N ARG A 103 -6.91 -10.22 1.92
CA ARG A 103 -7.56 -11.51 2.22
C ARG A 103 -8.99 -11.34 2.73
N GLY A 104 -9.25 -10.36 3.59
CA GLY A 104 -10.60 -10.02 4.04
C GLY A 104 -11.51 -9.63 2.88
N LEU A 105 -11.03 -8.76 2.00
CA LEU A 105 -11.75 -8.33 0.81
C LEU A 105 -12.01 -9.48 -0.18
N MET A 106 -11.06 -10.41 -0.36
CA MET A 106 -11.30 -11.61 -1.18
C MET A 106 -12.45 -12.45 -0.64
N LYS A 107 -12.57 -12.60 0.69
CA LYS A 107 -13.68 -13.33 1.31
C LYS A 107 -15.02 -12.61 1.09
N ALA A 108 -15.02 -11.28 1.16
CA ALA A 108 -16.22 -10.47 1.03
C ALA A 108 -16.70 -10.30 -0.43
N HIS A 109 -15.76 -10.23 -1.38
CA HIS A 109 -16.06 -9.80 -2.76
C HIS A 109 -15.69 -10.83 -3.84
N GLY A 110 -14.96 -11.90 -3.51
CA GLY A 110 -14.46 -12.87 -4.48
C GLY A 110 -12.98 -12.67 -4.81
N SER A 111 -12.24 -13.76 -5.01
CA SER A 111 -10.79 -13.76 -5.22
C SER A 111 -10.38 -13.16 -6.57
N GLU A 112 -11.27 -13.18 -7.55
CA GLU A 112 -11.09 -12.63 -8.89
C GLU A 112 -11.24 -11.11 -8.95
N ARG A 113 -11.87 -10.50 -7.93
CA ARG A 113 -12.18 -9.06 -7.88
C ARG A 113 -11.17 -8.24 -7.08
N VAL A 114 -10.25 -8.90 -6.38
CA VAL A 114 -9.30 -8.24 -5.47
C VAL A 114 -7.88 -8.49 -5.93
N ARG A 115 -7.10 -7.40 -6.00
CA ARG A 115 -5.67 -7.44 -6.31
C ARG A 115 -4.92 -6.52 -5.36
N VAL A 116 -3.71 -6.91 -4.99
CA VAL A 116 -2.78 -6.04 -4.27
C VAL A 116 -1.89 -5.35 -5.29
N VAL A 117 -1.83 -4.02 -5.27
CA VAL A 117 -0.88 -3.26 -6.09
C VAL A 117 0.27 -2.87 -5.18
N THR A 118 1.51 -3.23 -5.53
CA THR A 118 2.67 -2.99 -4.67
C THR A 118 3.94 -2.70 -5.47
N GLY A 119 4.77 -1.81 -4.94
CA GLY A 119 6.16 -1.60 -5.40
C GLY A 119 7.18 -2.47 -4.66
N ASP A 120 6.73 -3.34 -3.74
CA ASP A 120 7.56 -4.31 -3.03
C ASP A 120 7.59 -5.65 -3.79
N ARG A 121 8.77 -6.01 -4.28
CA ARG A 121 8.98 -7.24 -5.05
C ARG A 121 8.77 -8.50 -4.20
N TRP A 122 9.17 -8.47 -2.93
CA TRP A 122 9.04 -9.62 -2.05
C TRP A 122 7.58 -9.85 -1.68
N MET A 123 6.83 -8.79 -1.37
CA MET A 123 5.38 -8.87 -1.16
C MET A 123 4.65 -9.48 -2.36
N ALA A 124 5.01 -9.06 -3.57
CA ALA A 124 4.43 -9.62 -4.80
C ALA A 124 4.75 -11.12 -4.97
N GLU A 125 5.98 -11.55 -4.63
CA GLU A 125 6.38 -12.96 -4.66
C GLU A 125 5.63 -13.79 -3.61
N VAL A 126 5.42 -13.27 -2.39
CA VAL A 126 4.63 -13.95 -1.35
C VAL A 126 3.19 -14.18 -1.81
N CYS A 127 2.57 -13.18 -2.44
CA CYS A 127 1.24 -13.32 -3.04
C CYS A 127 1.20 -14.41 -4.11
N LYS A 128 2.17 -14.38 -5.03
CA LYS A 128 2.27 -15.34 -6.15
C LYS A 128 2.41 -16.79 -5.68
N ARG A 129 3.12 -17.04 -4.58
CA ARG A 129 3.36 -18.39 -4.05
C ARG A 129 2.26 -18.94 -3.18
N ASN A 130 1.32 -18.11 -2.74
CA ASN A 130 0.23 -18.51 -1.84
C ASN A 130 -1.15 -18.27 -2.46
N PRO A 131 -1.44 -18.82 -3.66
CA PRO A 131 -2.73 -18.63 -4.32
C PRO A 131 -3.87 -19.20 -3.45
N GLY A 132 -4.98 -18.48 -3.38
CA GLY A 132 -6.16 -18.85 -2.57
C GLY A 132 -6.06 -18.44 -1.10
N LEU A 133 -4.85 -18.29 -0.55
CA LEU A 133 -4.65 -17.65 0.74
C LEU A 133 -4.55 -16.13 0.60
N LEU A 134 -3.82 -15.66 -0.42
CA LEU A 134 -3.54 -14.25 -0.68
C LEU A 134 -4.07 -13.81 -2.05
N PRO A 135 -4.39 -12.52 -2.22
CA PRO A 135 -4.82 -11.99 -3.50
C PRO A 135 -3.64 -11.96 -4.48
N PRO A 136 -3.90 -12.08 -5.79
CA PRO A 136 -2.87 -11.81 -6.80
C PRO A 136 -2.28 -10.41 -6.63
N ALA A 137 -0.98 -10.28 -6.82
CA ALA A 137 -0.28 -9.00 -6.77
C ALA A 137 0.02 -8.45 -8.17
N VAL A 138 -0.18 -7.16 -8.36
CA VAL A 138 0.34 -6.36 -9.48
C VAL A 138 1.57 -5.62 -8.96
N TYR A 139 2.74 -6.06 -9.41
CA TYR A 139 3.99 -5.37 -9.12
C TYR A 139 4.17 -4.18 -10.05
N ILE A 140 4.25 -2.98 -9.49
CA ILE A 140 4.63 -1.78 -10.23
C ILE A 140 6.12 -1.53 -9.99
N TYR A 141 6.91 -1.55 -11.07
CA TYR A 141 8.31 -1.14 -10.96
C TYR A 141 8.35 0.29 -10.44
N LYS A 142 9.24 0.57 -9.49
CA LYS A 142 9.59 1.95 -9.15
C LYS A 142 10.24 2.55 -10.39
N ASP A 143 9.47 3.25 -11.21
CA ASP A 143 10.06 4.32 -12.00
C ASP A 143 10.69 5.31 -11.00
N PRO A 144 11.90 5.83 -11.27
CA PRO A 144 12.40 6.92 -10.47
C PRO A 144 11.33 8.01 -10.45
N ILE A 145 10.93 8.42 -9.24
CA ILE A 145 10.13 9.64 -9.07
C ILE A 145 10.94 10.72 -9.79
N PRO A 146 10.39 11.42 -10.81
CA PRO A 146 11.16 12.38 -11.57
C PRO A 146 11.87 13.33 -10.61
N ASP A 147 13.18 13.45 -10.76
CA ASP A 147 14.00 14.39 -10.01
C ASP A 147 13.46 15.80 -10.32
N GLY A 148 12.56 16.29 -9.45
CA GLY A 148 12.10 17.67 -9.43
C GLY A 148 13.12 18.53 -8.70
#